data_AF-A0A815QD86-F1
#
_entry.id   AF-A0A815QD86-F1
#
_cell.length_a   1.000
_cell.length_b   1.000
_cell.length_c   1.000
_cell.angle_alpha   90.00
_cell.angle_beta   90.00
_cell.angle_gamma   90.00
#
_symmetry.space_group_name_H-M   'P 1'
#
loop_
_entity.id
_entity.type
_entity.pdbx_description
1 polymer ?
#
loop_
_entity_poly.entity_id
_entity_poly.type
_entity_poly.pdbx_seq_one_letter_code
_entity_poly.pdbx_strand_id
1 'polypeptide(L)'
;MTLLIIIYSVIGQLIPSLSFNDYACELRSYANYVFICGFYYSCALQALFRFVRVVFAKIRLLQSRRIVVLAIIIQWLIPIFYILAYLLNHDFEYHPDICSCWLSFKNIRALSIAMAFVYGSPLIIMGLIYTLIIRYIRHSGQNQEIRQIANKRDLLVVKRIILLVLIGMGIGIPTTSLLIIYMITGQLTELAYHIQVLSLTTGLVVESVALGLITPQIRNLFNLQRHRVNPVDGAVFHRTPAPRDPVVGS
;
A
#
# COMPACT_ATOMS: atom_id res chain seq x y z
N MET A 1 12.30 5.36 3.92
CA MET A 1 13.19 4.40 4.62
C MET A 1 13.94 3.52 3.64
N THR A 2 13.26 2.83 2.72
CA THR A 2 13.91 1.93 1.74
C THR A 2 14.93 2.62 0.84
N LEU A 3 14.67 3.87 0.42
CA LEU A 3 15.66 4.69 -0.30
C LEU A 3 16.97 4.86 0.49
N LEU A 4 16.90 5.01 1.82
CA LEU A 4 18.11 5.11 2.65
C LEU A 4 18.89 3.80 2.59
N ILE A 5 18.21 2.64 2.70
CA ILE A 5 18.86 1.33 2.59
C ILE A 5 19.57 1.17 1.24
N ILE A 6 18.93 1.60 0.14
CA ILE A 6 19.55 1.57 -1.19
C ILE A 6 20.77 2.49 -1.24
N ILE A 7 20.65 3.72 -0.73
CA ILE A 7 21.77 4.68 -0.72
C ILE A 7 22.97 4.09 0.04
N TYR A 8 22.75 3.53 1.23
CA TYR A 8 23.82 2.89 1.99
C TYR A 8 24.41 1.67 1.29
N SER A 9 23.57 0.85 0.66
CA SER A 9 24.00 -0.32 -0.13
C SER A 9 24.88 0.11 -1.31
N VAL A 10 24.48 1.13 -2.06
CA VAL A 10 25.26 1.68 -3.19
C VAL A 10 26.57 2.30 -2.72
N ILE A 11 26.56 3.05 -1.61
CA ILE A 11 27.77 3.63 -1.02
C ILE A 11 28.74 2.53 -0.58
N GLY A 12 28.25 1.48 0.08
CA GLY A 12 29.07 0.35 0.52
C GLY A 12 29.71 -0.40 -0.65
N GLN A 13 28.99 -0.56 -1.75
CA GLN A 13 29.53 -1.14 -2.97
C GLN A 13 30.57 -0.24 -3.66
N LEU A 14 30.42 1.09 -3.57
CA LEU A 14 31.40 2.04 -4.12
C LEU A 14 32.68 2.11 -3.29
N ILE A 15 32.58 1.91 -1.97
CA ILE A 15 33.69 2.03 -1.01
C ILE A 15 33.79 0.72 -0.20
N PRO A 16 34.42 -0.33 -0.74
CA PRO A 16 34.45 -1.66 -0.11
C PRO A 16 35.20 -1.70 1.22
N SER A 17 35.98 -0.66 1.57
CA SER A 17 36.61 -0.51 2.88
C SER A 17 35.63 -0.11 3.99
N LEU A 18 34.39 0.25 3.64
CA LEU A 18 33.38 0.73 4.57
C LEU A 18 32.37 -0.39 4.87
N SER A 19 32.56 -1.09 5.99
CA SER A 19 31.58 -2.09 6.45
C SER A 19 30.49 -1.43 7.30
N PHE A 20 29.22 -1.64 6.94
CA PHE A 20 28.06 -1.22 7.73
C PHE A 20 27.53 -2.33 8.64
N ASN A 21 28.41 -3.18 9.17
CA ASN A 21 28.02 -4.26 10.08
C ASN A 21 27.88 -3.73 11.51
N ASP A 22 26.87 -2.88 11.72
CA ASP A 22 26.60 -2.22 12.99
C ASP A 22 25.14 -2.37 13.42
N TYR A 23 24.85 -2.12 14.70
CA TYR A 23 23.48 -2.14 15.21
C TYR A 23 22.55 -1.18 14.45
N ALA A 24 23.09 -0.09 13.88
CA ALA A 24 22.33 0.83 13.05
C ALA A 24 21.83 0.16 11.75
N CYS A 25 22.54 -0.82 11.21
CA CYS A 25 22.11 -1.61 10.07
C CYS A 25 20.91 -2.49 10.41
N GLU A 26 20.95 -3.22 11.53
CA GLU A 26 19.80 -3.99 12.03
C GLU A 26 18.59 -3.09 12.30
N LEU A 27 18.81 -1.92 12.92
CA LEU A 27 17.74 -0.94 13.21
C LEU A 27 17.10 -0.38 11.94
N ARG A 28 17.89 -0.14 10.89
CA ARG A 28 17.39 0.31 9.57
C ARG A 28 16.48 -0.75 8.95
N SER A 29 16.87 -2.02 9.05
CA SER A 29 16.09 -3.15 8.54
C SER A 29 14.82 -3.36 9.35
N TYR A 30 14.92 -3.35 10.68
CA TYR A 30 13.77 -3.34 11.60
C TYR A 30 12.74 -2.29 11.19
N ALA A 31 13.16 -1.02 11.04
CA ALA A 31 12.26 0.05 10.68
C ALA A 31 11.63 -0.16 9.29
N ASN A 32 12.41 -0.63 8.31
CA ASN A 32 11.88 -0.95 6.97
C ASN A 32 10.79 -2.03 7.02
N TYR A 33 11.00 -3.12 7.76
CA TYR A 33 10.00 -4.18 7.92
C TYR A 33 8.76 -3.70 8.70
N VAL A 34 8.92 -2.86 9.72
CA VAL A 34 7.80 -2.22 10.42
C VAL A 34 6.97 -1.37 9.46
N PHE A 35 7.60 -0.57 8.59
CA PHE A 35 6.90 0.24 7.60
C PHE A 35 6.17 -0.61 6.56
N ILE A 36 6.81 -1.65 6.01
CA ILE A 36 6.18 -2.55 5.03
C ILE A 36 4.97 -3.26 5.65
N CYS A 37 5.13 -3.84 6.84
CA CYS A 37 4.05 -4.50 7.54
C CYS A 37 2.92 -3.51 7.90
N GLY A 38 3.29 -2.35 8.43
CA GLY A 38 2.34 -1.26 8.73
C GLY A 38 1.56 -0.78 7.52
N PHE A 39 2.17 -0.76 6.33
CA PHE A 39 1.49 -0.42 5.08
C PHE A 39 0.41 -1.44 4.71
N TYR A 40 0.73 -2.75 4.69
CA TYR A 40 -0.27 -3.78 4.37
C TYR A 40 -1.41 -3.84 5.39
N TYR A 41 -1.11 -3.70 6.67
CA TYR A 41 -2.13 -3.61 7.71
C TYR A 41 -2.97 -2.32 7.60
N SER A 42 -2.39 -1.21 7.14
CA SER A 42 -3.17 0.00 6.82
C SER A 42 -4.16 -0.24 5.69
N CYS A 43 -3.78 -1.00 4.65
CA CYS A 43 -4.70 -1.42 3.58
C CYS A 43 -5.84 -2.30 4.12
N ALA A 44 -5.54 -3.26 5.00
CA ALA A 44 -6.54 -4.08 5.66
C ALA A 44 -7.48 -3.26 6.54
N LEU A 45 -6.95 -2.30 7.30
CA LEU A 45 -7.73 -1.40 8.14
C LEU A 45 -8.65 -0.50 7.31
N GLN A 46 -8.19 -0.01 6.15
CA GLN A 46 -9.03 0.73 5.21
C GLN A 46 -10.19 -0.12 4.69
N ALA A 47 -9.95 -1.38 4.34
CA ALA A 47 -11.01 -2.31 3.95
C ALA A 47 -12.00 -2.53 5.11
N LEU A 48 -11.51 -2.66 6.35
CA LEU A 48 -12.33 -2.86 7.54
C LEU A 48 -13.24 -1.66 7.80
N PHE A 49 -12.75 -0.44 7.69
CA PHE A 49 -13.60 0.75 7.86
C PHE A 49 -14.70 0.84 6.78
N ARG A 50 -14.41 0.42 5.54
CA ARG A 50 -15.44 0.33 4.50
C ARG A 50 -16.49 -0.72 4.85
N PHE A 51 -16.07 -1.88 5.35
CA PHE A 51 -16.99 -2.90 5.85
C PHE A 51 -17.88 -2.37 6.98
N VAL A 52 -17.30 -1.72 7.98
CA VAL A 52 -18.04 -1.13 9.09
C VAL A 52 -19.07 -0.12 8.60
N ARG A 53 -18.70 0.72 7.63
CA ARG A 53 -19.62 1.70 7.03
C ARG A 53 -20.76 1.05 6.25
N VAL A 54 -20.50 -0.01 5.49
CA VAL A 54 -21.51 -0.69 4.65
C VAL A 54 -22.46 -1.53 5.51
N VAL A 55 -21.93 -2.33 6.42
CA VAL A 55 -22.71 -3.30 7.22
C VAL A 55 -23.30 -2.66 8.47
N PHE A 56 -22.51 -1.88 9.21
CA PHE A 56 -22.92 -1.24 10.46
C PHE A 56 -23.26 0.24 10.26
N ALA A 57 -23.96 0.56 9.17
CA ALA A 57 -24.33 1.93 8.83
C ALA A 57 -25.16 2.65 9.92
N LYS A 58 -25.87 1.89 10.78
CA LYS A 58 -26.71 2.43 11.87
C LYS A 58 -25.92 2.74 13.15
N ILE A 59 -24.76 2.11 13.37
CA ILE A 59 -24.00 2.21 14.62
C ILE A 59 -22.97 3.33 14.51
N ARG A 60 -23.35 4.55 14.89
CA ARG A 60 -22.48 5.75 14.81
C ARG A 60 -21.20 5.63 15.65
N LEU A 61 -21.23 4.87 16.74
CA LEU A 61 -20.07 4.69 17.64
C LEU A 61 -18.85 4.11 16.91
N LEU A 62 -19.06 3.07 16.09
CA LEU A 62 -18.01 2.40 15.32
C LEU A 62 -17.40 3.29 14.23
N GLN A 63 -18.13 4.31 13.80
CA GLN A 63 -17.68 5.28 12.79
C GLN A 63 -17.12 6.56 13.42
N SER A 64 -17.02 6.61 14.75
CA SER A 64 -16.51 7.78 15.44
C SER A 64 -15.02 7.97 15.18
N ARG A 65 -14.59 9.25 15.10
CA ARG A 65 -13.18 9.60 14.90
C ARG A 65 -12.26 9.00 15.96
N ARG A 66 -12.75 8.84 17.20
CA ARG A 66 -12.00 8.24 18.31
C ARG A 66 -11.66 6.78 18.04
N ILE A 67 -12.63 5.99 17.58
CA ILE A 67 -12.42 4.57 17.23
C ILE A 67 -11.47 4.44 16.04
N VAL A 68 -11.60 5.31 15.04
CA VAL A 68 -10.69 5.31 13.89
C VAL A 68 -9.25 5.57 14.31
N VAL A 69 -9.02 6.60 15.13
CA VAL A 69 -7.67 6.94 15.63
C VAL A 69 -7.12 5.81 16.50
N LEU A 70 -7.94 5.25 17.40
CA LEU A 70 -7.53 4.13 18.24
C LEU A 70 -7.13 2.91 17.40
N ALA A 71 -7.91 2.56 16.38
CA ALA A 71 -7.61 1.43 15.52
C ALA A 71 -6.33 1.66 14.68
N ILE A 72 -6.04 2.90 14.26
CA ILE A 72 -4.76 3.25 13.60
C ILE A 72 -3.59 3.04 14.58
N ILE A 73 -3.72 3.52 15.83
CA ILE A 73 -2.66 3.34 16.84
C ILE A 73 -2.40 1.85 17.08
N ILE A 74 -3.46 1.07 17.34
CA ILE A 74 -3.35 -0.39 17.55
C ILE A 74 -2.70 -1.06 16.33
N GLN A 75 -3.11 -0.67 15.13
CA GLN A 75 -2.58 -1.22 13.89
C GLN A 75 -1.08 -0.98 13.72
N TRP A 76 -0.52 0.12 14.20
CA TRP A 76 0.93 0.38 14.20
C TRP A 76 1.67 -0.32 15.33
N LEU A 77 1.04 -0.52 16.48
CA LEU A 77 1.65 -1.28 17.58
C LEU A 77 1.90 -2.74 17.19
N ILE A 78 0.98 -3.36 16.44
CA ILE A 78 1.13 -4.76 15.97
C ILE A 78 2.47 -4.99 15.23
N PRO A 79 2.80 -4.31 14.13
CA PRO A 79 4.06 -4.50 13.41
C PRO A 79 5.27 -4.06 14.23
N ILE A 80 5.16 -3.03 15.08
CA ILE A 80 6.25 -2.60 15.97
C ILE A 80 6.65 -3.75 16.90
N PHE A 81 5.71 -4.30 17.66
CA PHE A 81 6.01 -5.37 18.61
C PHE A 81 6.38 -6.68 17.91
N TYR A 82 5.73 -6.97 16.78
CA TYR A 82 6.00 -8.18 16.02
C TYR A 82 7.42 -8.19 15.44
N ILE A 83 7.83 -7.11 14.76
CA ILE A 83 9.16 -7.02 14.16
C ILE A 83 10.24 -6.81 15.24
N LEU A 84 9.88 -6.28 16.42
CA LEU A 84 10.80 -6.14 17.55
C LEU A 84 11.32 -7.50 18.02
N ALA A 85 10.51 -8.56 17.96
CA ALA A 85 10.96 -9.91 18.31
C ALA A 85 12.15 -10.36 17.43
N TYR A 86 12.15 -10.01 16.14
CA TYR A 86 13.24 -10.35 15.21
C TYR A 86 14.51 -9.57 15.53
N LEU A 87 14.37 -8.30 15.92
CA LEU A 87 15.50 -7.46 16.35
C LEU A 87 16.12 -8.01 17.64
N LEU A 88 15.29 -8.39 18.62
CA LEU A 88 15.77 -8.95 19.90
C LEU A 88 16.41 -10.34 19.75
N ASN A 89 16.00 -11.11 18.75
CA ASN A 89 16.59 -12.42 18.45
C ASN A 89 17.82 -12.36 17.53
N HIS A 90 18.25 -11.16 17.11
CA HIS A 90 19.32 -10.98 16.11
C HIS A 90 19.07 -11.76 14.81
N ASP A 91 17.82 -11.83 14.36
CA ASP A 91 17.46 -12.52 13.10
C ASP A 91 17.89 -11.71 11.85
N PHE A 92 18.25 -10.44 12.02
CA PHE A 92 18.78 -9.59 10.95
C PHE A 92 20.30 -9.81 10.80
N GLU A 93 20.71 -10.40 9.67
CA GLU A 93 22.10 -10.69 9.38
C GLU A 93 22.66 -9.67 8.38
N TYR A 94 23.91 -9.22 8.59
CA TYR A 94 24.61 -8.39 7.63
C TYR A 94 25.07 -9.22 6.43
N HIS A 95 24.70 -8.78 5.23
CA HIS A 95 25.13 -9.40 3.98
C HIS A 95 26.18 -8.53 3.29
N PRO A 96 27.42 -9.03 3.12
CA PRO A 96 28.50 -8.24 2.54
C PRO A 96 28.25 -7.87 1.06
N ASP A 97 27.64 -8.76 0.28
CA ASP A 97 27.44 -8.58 -1.17
C ASP A 97 26.54 -7.38 -1.50
N ILE A 98 25.59 -7.09 -0.59
CA ILE A 98 24.65 -5.97 -0.70
C ILE A 98 24.90 -4.88 0.34
N CYS A 99 25.96 -5.01 1.15
CA CYS A 99 26.35 -4.05 2.19
C CYS A 99 25.19 -3.60 3.09
N SER A 100 24.31 -4.53 3.48
CA SER A 100 23.07 -4.22 4.21
C SER A 100 22.55 -5.41 5.00
N CYS A 101 21.75 -5.15 6.03
CA CYS A 101 21.20 -6.17 6.92
C CYS A 101 19.83 -6.62 6.43
N TRP A 102 19.59 -7.92 6.38
CA TRP A 102 18.29 -8.47 5.97
C TRP A 102 17.94 -9.68 6.81
N LEU A 103 16.67 -10.06 6.74
CA LEU A 103 16.25 -11.33 7.33
C LEU A 103 16.85 -12.46 6.50
N SER A 104 17.74 -13.24 7.10
CA SER A 104 18.53 -14.27 6.40
C SER A 104 17.64 -15.35 5.79
N PHE A 105 17.89 -15.73 4.53
CA PHE A 105 17.21 -16.87 3.89
C PHE A 105 17.47 -18.19 4.64
N LYS A 106 18.57 -18.28 5.38
CA LYS A 106 18.92 -19.45 6.20
C LYS A 106 17.93 -19.66 7.35
N ASN A 107 17.35 -18.58 7.88
CA ASN A 107 16.38 -18.64 8.96
C ASN A 107 14.97 -18.82 8.40
N ILE A 108 14.72 -20.01 7.82
CA ILE A 108 13.45 -20.35 7.17
C ILE A 108 12.27 -20.12 8.12
N ARG A 109 12.42 -20.46 9.41
CA ARG A 109 11.39 -20.23 10.43
C ARG A 109 11.01 -18.75 10.50
N ALA A 110 11.97 -17.88 10.74
CA ALA A 110 11.75 -16.44 10.86
C ALA A 110 11.11 -15.87 9.58
N LEU A 111 11.62 -16.28 8.43
CA LEU A 111 11.17 -15.83 7.11
C LEU A 111 9.76 -16.33 6.76
N SER A 112 9.42 -17.60 7.02
CA SER A 112 8.07 -18.14 6.80
C SER A 112 7.04 -17.44 7.67
N ILE A 113 7.35 -17.21 8.95
CA ILE A 113 6.46 -16.49 9.86
C ILE A 113 6.30 -15.04 9.39
N ALA A 114 7.40 -14.38 8.99
CA ALA A 114 7.35 -13.02 8.45
C ALA A 114 6.49 -12.96 7.18
N MET A 115 6.64 -13.89 6.25
CA MET A 115 5.81 -13.93 5.03
C MET A 115 4.32 -14.10 5.35
N ALA A 116 4.00 -15.03 6.26
CA ALA A 116 2.62 -15.28 6.69
C ALA A 116 2.01 -14.06 7.39
N PHE A 117 2.74 -13.39 8.28
CA PHE A 117 2.23 -12.25 9.03
C PHE A 117 2.19 -10.95 8.21
N VAL A 118 3.25 -10.64 7.47
CA VAL A 118 3.39 -9.39 6.71
C VAL A 118 2.47 -9.38 5.49
N TYR A 119 2.39 -10.49 4.75
CA TYR A 119 1.63 -10.57 3.50
C TYR A 119 0.37 -11.42 3.59
N GLY A 120 0.47 -12.60 4.21
CA GLY A 120 -0.65 -13.54 4.28
C GLY A 120 -1.82 -13.01 5.10
N SER A 121 -1.56 -12.56 6.33
CA SER A 121 -2.61 -12.15 7.26
C SER A 121 -3.41 -10.93 6.76
N PRO A 122 -2.81 -9.83 6.24
CA PRO A 122 -3.58 -8.70 5.73
C PRO A 122 -4.40 -9.11 4.50
N LEU A 123 -3.85 -9.95 3.62
CA LEU A 123 -4.55 -10.45 2.44
C LEU A 123 -5.79 -11.27 2.82
N ILE A 124 -5.66 -12.18 3.78
CA ILE A 124 -6.78 -12.97 4.29
C ILE A 124 -7.85 -12.06 4.90
N ILE A 125 -7.45 -11.10 5.74
CA ILE A 125 -8.37 -10.12 6.35
C ILE A 125 -9.13 -9.35 5.26
N MET A 126 -8.43 -8.80 4.27
CA MET A 126 -9.04 -8.07 3.16
C MET A 126 -9.97 -8.95 2.31
N GLY A 127 -9.58 -10.19 2.02
CA GLY A 127 -10.39 -11.15 1.28
C GLY A 127 -11.69 -11.48 2.02
N LEU A 128 -11.61 -11.78 3.32
CA LEU A 128 -12.78 -12.03 4.17
C LEU A 128 -13.71 -10.83 4.20
N ILE A 129 -13.17 -9.63 4.44
CA ILE A 129 -13.93 -8.38 4.41
C ILE A 129 -14.65 -8.21 3.07
N TYR A 130 -13.95 -8.40 1.96
CA TYR A 130 -14.54 -8.27 0.63
C TYR A 130 -15.69 -9.26 0.39
N THR A 131 -15.50 -10.53 0.79
CA THR A 131 -16.56 -11.54 0.71
C THR A 131 -17.77 -11.17 1.58
N LEU A 132 -17.54 -10.69 2.80
CA LEU A 132 -18.62 -10.27 3.70
C LEU A 132 -19.41 -9.07 3.16
N ILE A 133 -18.73 -8.06 2.59
CA ILE A 133 -19.38 -6.93 1.94
C ILE A 133 -20.27 -7.41 0.78
N ILE A 134 -19.76 -8.30 -0.08
CA ILE A 134 -20.54 -8.83 -1.22
C ILE A 134 -21.77 -9.60 -0.73
N ARG A 135 -21.61 -10.48 0.26
CA ARG A 135 -22.72 -11.25 0.83
C ARG A 135 -23.80 -10.31 1.38
N TYR A 136 -23.41 -9.28 2.12
CA TYR A 136 -24.33 -8.29 2.66
C TYR A 136 -25.08 -7.51 1.57
N ILE A 137 -24.38 -7.04 0.52
CA ILE A 137 -24.99 -6.30 -0.59
C ILE A 137 -25.99 -7.18 -1.36
N ARG A 138 -25.65 -8.46 -1.61
CA ARG A 138 -26.55 -9.40 -2.29
C ARG A 138 -27.81 -9.69 -1.49
N HIS A 139 -27.71 -9.75 -0.16
CA HIS A 139 -28.84 -10.06 0.72
C HIS A 139 -29.73 -8.84 1.01
N SER A 140 -29.20 -7.62 1.02
CA SER A 140 -29.95 -6.38 1.32
C SER A 140 -30.79 -5.88 0.14
N GLY A 141 -31.72 -6.69 -0.38
CA GLY A 141 -32.54 -6.47 -1.59
C GLY A 141 -33.07 -5.04 -1.86
N GLN A 142 -33.29 -4.75 -3.15
CA GLN A 142 -33.80 -3.57 -3.90
C GLN A 142 -34.28 -2.27 -3.21
N ASN A 143 -34.71 -2.24 -1.95
CA ASN A 143 -35.39 -1.10 -1.33
C ASN A 143 -34.54 0.15 -1.05
N GLN A 144 -33.28 0.19 -1.49
CA GLN A 144 -32.35 1.28 -1.18
C GLN A 144 -31.37 1.56 -2.33
N GLU A 145 -31.86 1.90 -3.52
CA GLU A 145 -31.04 2.21 -4.70
C GLU A 145 -29.91 3.22 -4.42
N ILE A 146 -30.21 4.32 -3.71
CA ILE A 146 -29.21 5.34 -3.33
C ILE A 146 -28.06 4.72 -2.52
N ARG A 147 -28.40 3.82 -1.59
CA ARG A 147 -27.45 3.14 -0.72
C ARG A 147 -26.69 2.04 -1.48
N GLN A 148 -27.32 1.41 -2.47
CA GLN A 148 -26.64 0.49 -3.38
C GLN A 148 -25.56 1.20 -4.22
N ILE A 149 -25.82 2.43 -4.70
CA ILE A 149 -24.80 3.22 -5.42
C ILE A 149 -23.59 3.51 -4.52
N ALA A 150 -23.83 3.94 -3.28
CA ALA A 150 -22.77 4.18 -2.29
C ALA A 150 -21.99 2.89 -1.97
N ASN A 151 -22.69 1.77 -1.77
CA ASN A 151 -22.08 0.47 -1.49
C ASN A 151 -21.26 -0.05 -2.67
N LYS A 152 -21.73 0.14 -3.92
CA LYS A 152 -20.96 -0.18 -5.14
C LYS A 152 -19.67 0.62 -5.23
N ARG A 153 -19.72 1.91 -4.89
CA ARG A 153 -18.52 2.77 -4.83
C ARG A 153 -17.54 2.26 -3.76
N ASP A 154 -18.01 1.93 -2.57
CA ASP A 154 -17.17 1.41 -1.49
C ASP A 154 -16.55 0.05 -1.87
N LEU A 155 -17.32 -0.84 -2.51
CA LEU A 155 -16.83 -2.11 -3.03
C LEU A 155 -15.75 -1.92 -4.11
N LEU A 156 -15.91 -0.96 -5.02
CA LEU A 156 -14.90 -0.63 -6.02
C LEU A 156 -13.59 -0.15 -5.38
N VAL A 157 -13.66 0.59 -4.27
CA VAL A 157 -12.47 1.01 -3.52
C VAL A 157 -11.79 -0.20 -2.89
N VAL A 158 -12.53 -1.10 -2.23
CA VAL A 158 -11.94 -2.33 -1.64
C VAL A 158 -11.32 -3.21 -2.72
N LYS A 159 -12.00 -3.41 -3.86
CA LYS A 159 -11.45 -4.16 -5.01
C LYS A 159 -10.13 -3.58 -5.51
N ARG A 160 -10.04 -2.25 -5.58
CA ARG A 160 -8.81 -1.54 -5.98
C ARG A 160 -7.68 -1.72 -4.98
N ILE A 161 -7.96 -1.68 -3.67
CA ILE A 161 -6.96 -1.94 -2.62
C ILE A 161 -6.45 -3.37 -2.74
N ILE A 162 -7.34 -4.35 -2.91
CA ILE A 162 -6.96 -5.76 -3.10
C ILE A 162 -6.09 -5.92 -4.35
N LEU A 163 -6.48 -5.31 -5.47
CA LEU A 163 -5.69 -5.35 -6.71
C LEU A 163 -4.28 -4.78 -6.49
N LEU A 164 -4.17 -3.64 -5.80
CA LEU A 164 -2.88 -3.02 -5.48
C LEU A 164 -1.98 -3.95 -4.66
N VAL A 165 -2.54 -4.60 -3.64
CA VAL A 165 -1.82 -5.56 -2.80
C VAL A 165 -1.41 -6.81 -3.59
N LEU A 166 -2.29 -7.32 -4.47
CA LEU A 166 -1.98 -8.46 -5.33
C LEU A 166 -0.85 -8.14 -6.33
N ILE A 167 -0.82 -6.92 -6.88
CA ILE A 167 0.28 -6.46 -7.73
C ILE A 167 1.59 -6.43 -6.94
N GLY A 168 1.58 -5.87 -5.73
CA GLY A 168 2.74 -5.86 -4.84
C GLY A 168 3.27 -7.25 -4.52
N MET A 169 2.38 -8.19 -4.17
CA MET A 169 2.74 -9.59 -3.94
C MET A 169 3.27 -10.27 -5.20
N GLY A 170 2.72 -9.95 -6.38
CA GLY A 170 3.22 -10.43 -7.66
C GLY A 170 4.69 -10.08 -7.91
N ILE A 171 5.10 -8.88 -7.51
CA ILE A 171 6.51 -8.42 -7.61
C ILE A 171 7.43 -9.19 -6.65
N GLY A 172 6.89 -9.71 -5.54
CA GLY A 172 7.60 -10.56 -4.58
C GLY A 172 7.69 -12.04 -4.97
N ILE A 173 7.08 -12.47 -6.09
CA ILE A 173 7.12 -13.86 -6.56
C ILE A 173 8.56 -14.33 -6.79
N PRO A 174 9.46 -13.60 -7.48
CA PRO A 174 10.84 -14.04 -7.70
C PRO A 174 11.59 -14.36 -6.40
N THR A 175 11.45 -13.50 -5.38
CA THR A 175 12.03 -13.72 -4.05
C THR A 175 11.48 -14.98 -3.38
N THR A 176 10.16 -15.19 -3.48
CA THR A 176 9.50 -16.37 -2.91
C THR A 176 9.93 -17.64 -3.64
N SER A 177 10.05 -17.61 -4.96
CA SER A 177 10.56 -18.73 -5.76
C SER A 177 11.98 -19.11 -5.39
N LEU A 178 12.87 -18.13 -5.17
CA LEU A 178 14.23 -18.38 -4.71
C LEU A 178 14.27 -19.01 -3.32
N LEU A 179 13.39 -18.57 -2.40
CA LEU A 179 13.25 -19.21 -1.10
C LEU A 179 12.80 -20.68 -1.24
N ILE A 180 11.83 -20.96 -2.11
CA ILE A 180 11.38 -22.34 -2.36
C ILE A 180 12.50 -23.19 -2.94
N ILE A 181 13.26 -22.66 -3.90
CA ILE A 181 14.45 -23.34 -4.46
C ILE A 181 15.45 -23.63 -3.34
N TYR A 182 15.76 -22.64 -2.49
CA TYR A 182 16.66 -22.82 -1.35
C TYR A 182 16.18 -23.91 -0.38
N MET A 183 14.87 -23.96 -0.08
CA MET A 183 14.31 -25.01 0.78
C MET A 183 14.45 -26.42 0.19
N ILE A 184 14.45 -26.55 -1.14
CA ILE A 184 14.56 -27.83 -1.84
C ILE A 184 16.02 -28.25 -2.02
N THR A 185 16.88 -27.32 -2.46
CA THR A 185 18.26 -27.63 -2.85
C THR A 185 19.28 -27.44 -1.73
N GLY A 186 18.94 -26.65 -0.69
CA GLY A 186 19.87 -26.21 0.34
C GLY A 186 20.94 -25.23 -0.15
N GLN A 187 20.92 -24.84 -1.43
CA GLN A 187 21.90 -23.96 -2.03
C GLN A 187 21.32 -22.55 -2.19
N LEU A 188 22.00 -21.57 -1.58
CA LEU A 188 21.63 -20.16 -1.70
C LEU A 188 22.50 -19.51 -2.77
N THR A 189 21.87 -18.99 -3.83
CA THR A 189 22.59 -18.22 -4.85
C THR A 189 22.86 -16.81 -4.32
N GLU A 190 24.06 -16.27 -4.58
CA GLU A 190 24.40 -14.87 -4.22
C GLU A 190 23.39 -13.87 -4.82
N LEU A 191 22.86 -14.19 -6.00
CA LEU A 191 21.84 -13.40 -6.68
C LEU A 191 20.51 -13.29 -5.89
N ALA A 192 20.25 -14.18 -4.93
CA ALA A 192 18.99 -14.20 -4.20
C ALA A 192 18.74 -12.91 -3.42
N TYR A 193 19.78 -12.39 -2.76
CA TYR A 193 19.70 -11.14 -2.00
C TYR A 193 19.55 -9.92 -2.93
N HIS A 194 20.22 -9.91 -4.08
CA HIS A 194 20.04 -8.85 -5.08
C HIS A 194 18.61 -8.82 -5.63
N ILE A 195 18.05 -9.98 -5.98
CA ILE A 195 16.66 -10.09 -6.45
C ILE A 195 15.68 -9.68 -5.35
N GLN A 196 15.92 -10.05 -4.10
CA GLN A 196 15.10 -9.63 -2.97
C GLN A 196 15.06 -8.10 -2.83
N VAL A 197 16.23 -7.46 -2.81
CA VAL A 197 16.32 -5.99 -2.73
C VAL A 197 15.58 -5.36 -3.91
N LEU A 198 15.87 -5.81 -5.13
CA LEU A 198 15.26 -5.26 -6.35
C LEU A 198 13.74 -5.42 -6.37
N SER A 199 13.23 -6.59 -5.96
CA SER A 199 11.79 -6.86 -5.84
C SER A 199 11.14 -5.93 -4.82
N LEU A 200 11.73 -5.73 -3.65
CA LEU A 200 11.17 -4.85 -2.63
C LEU A 200 11.18 -3.38 -3.07
N THR A 201 12.25 -2.90 -3.68
CA THR A 201 12.35 -1.52 -4.14
C THR A 201 11.40 -1.24 -5.29
N THR A 202 11.34 -2.14 -6.26
CA THR A 202 10.41 -2.05 -7.39
C THR A 202 8.96 -2.13 -6.91
N GLY A 203 8.68 -3.02 -5.95
CA GLY A 203 7.38 -3.17 -5.30
C GLY A 203 6.89 -1.85 -4.73
N LEU A 204 7.70 -1.18 -3.91
CA LEU A 204 7.32 0.10 -3.29
C LEU A 204 7.10 1.22 -4.29
N VAL A 205 7.91 1.29 -5.35
CA VAL A 205 7.74 2.30 -6.42
C VAL A 205 6.44 2.04 -7.18
N VAL A 206 6.20 0.80 -7.60
CA VAL A 206 4.99 0.40 -8.32
C VAL A 206 3.76 0.61 -7.45
N GLU A 207 3.79 0.21 -6.17
CA GLU A 207 2.69 0.43 -5.23
C GLU A 207 2.41 1.92 -5.01
N SER A 208 3.45 2.76 -4.89
CA SER A 208 3.29 4.21 -4.74
C SER A 208 2.65 4.86 -5.97
N VAL A 209 3.12 4.48 -7.16
CA VAL A 209 2.55 4.95 -8.43
C VAL A 209 1.13 4.45 -8.60
N ALA A 210 0.88 3.17 -8.35
CA ALA A 210 -0.44 2.56 -8.43
C ALA A 210 -1.42 3.23 -7.46
N LEU A 211 -0.99 3.53 -6.23
CA LEU A 211 -1.81 4.24 -5.25
C LEU A 211 -2.21 5.63 -5.75
N GLY A 212 -1.28 6.36 -6.38
CA GLY A 212 -1.54 7.66 -7.01
C GLY A 212 -2.56 7.56 -8.15
N LEU A 213 -2.42 6.57 -9.03
CA LEU A 213 -3.31 6.37 -10.18
C LEU A 213 -4.71 5.86 -9.80
N ILE A 214 -4.78 4.99 -8.78
CA ILE A 214 -6.01 4.35 -8.31
C ILE A 214 -6.87 5.32 -7.49
N THR A 215 -6.23 6.26 -6.78
CA THR A 215 -6.91 7.23 -5.91
C THR A 215 -7.59 8.31 -6.75
N PRO A 216 -8.94 8.36 -6.79
CA PRO A 216 -9.67 9.27 -7.68
C PRO A 216 -9.46 10.75 -7.34
N GLN A 217 -9.16 11.07 -6.08
CA GLN A 217 -8.87 12.45 -5.65
C GLN A 217 -7.58 12.97 -6.28
N ILE A 218 -6.54 12.15 -6.31
CA ILE A 218 -5.24 12.48 -6.91
C ILE A 218 -5.41 12.60 -8.43
N ARG A 219 -6.12 11.65 -9.05
CA ARG A 219 -6.42 11.72 -10.50
C ARG A 219 -7.16 13.00 -10.89
N ASN A 220 -8.12 13.44 -10.06
CA ASN A 220 -8.87 14.67 -10.32
C ASN A 220 -7.99 15.93 -10.17
N LEU A 221 -7.04 15.96 -9.22
CA LEU A 221 -6.08 17.06 -9.10
C LEU A 221 -5.19 17.17 -10.35
N PHE A 222 -4.69 16.05 -10.87
CA PHE A 222 -3.90 16.04 -12.11
C PHE A 222 -4.72 16.53 -13.32
N ASN A 223 -5.98 16.13 -13.42
CA ASN A 223 -6.86 16.56 -14.51
C ASN A 223 -7.20 18.07 -14.43
N LEU A 224 -7.42 18.60 -13.22
CA LEU A 224 -7.65 20.04 -13.02
C LEU A 224 -6.43 20.88 -13.38
N GLN A 225 -5.23 20.39 -13.08
CA GLN A 225 -3.99 21.05 -13.44
C GLN A 225 -3.77 21.03 -14.97
N ARG A 226 -4.13 19.93 -15.64
CA ARG A 226 -4.11 19.83 -17.11
C ARG A 226 -5.05 20.81 -17.80
N HIS A 227 -6.21 21.13 -17.20
CA HIS A 227 -7.14 22.13 -17.75
C HIS A 227 -6.69 23.58 -17.52
N ARG A 228 -5.81 23.86 -16.55
CA ARG A 228 -5.24 25.22 -16.37
C ARG A 228 -4.07 25.53 -17.31
N VAL A 229 -3.41 24.52 -17.88
CA VAL A 229 -2.23 24.69 -18.76
C VAL A 229 -2.61 24.87 -20.23
N ASN A 230 -3.87 24.61 -20.60
CA ASN A 230 -4.42 25.02 -21.89
C ASN A 230 -5.25 26.30 -21.70
N PRO A 231 -4.67 27.51 -21.77
CA PRO A 231 -5.48 28.68 -21.98
C PRO A 231 -6.18 28.52 -23.32
N VAL A 232 -7.48 28.79 -23.32
CA VAL A 232 -8.29 28.89 -24.53
C VAL A 232 -7.76 30.06 -25.35
N ASP A 233 -6.82 29.78 -26.25
CA ASP A 233 -6.55 30.64 -27.39
C ASP A 233 -7.79 30.59 -28.28
N GLY A 234 -8.59 31.66 -28.26
CA GLY A 234 -9.66 31.87 -29.24
C GLY A 234 -11.08 31.98 -28.68
N ALA A 235 -11.32 32.71 -27.59
CA ALA A 235 -12.64 33.30 -27.37
C ALA A 235 -12.73 34.65 -28.12
N VAL A 236 -12.95 34.58 -29.44
CA VAL A 236 -13.37 35.72 -30.26
C VAL A 236 -14.73 36.19 -29.73
N PHE A 237 -14.71 37.35 -29.07
CA PHE A 237 -15.88 37.99 -28.47
C PHE A 237 -16.74 38.62 -29.57
N HIS A 238 -17.62 37.84 -30.21
CA HIS A 238 -18.67 38.40 -31.07
C HIS A 238 -19.69 39.15 -30.21
N ARG A 239 -19.59 40.49 -30.16
CA ARG A 239 -20.65 41.36 -29.64
C ARG A 239 -21.82 41.34 -30.62
N THR A 240 -22.93 40.70 -30.25
CA THR A 240 -24.24 40.94 -30.85
C THR A 240 -24.82 42.25 -30.28
N PRO A 241 -25.34 43.18 -31.09
CA PRO A 241 -26.01 44.38 -30.58
C PRO A 241 -27.40 44.05 -30.05
N ALA A 242 -27.80 44.78 -28.99
CA ALA A 242 -29.08 44.64 -28.31
C ALA A 242 -30.29 45.06 -29.19
N PRO A 243 -31.47 44.44 -29.02
CA PRO A 243 -32.70 44.87 -29.67
C PRO A 243 -33.23 46.15 -29.02
N ARG A 244 -33.72 47.10 -29.85
CA ARG A 244 -34.42 48.32 -29.42
C ARG A 244 -35.88 47.98 -29.09
N ASP A 245 -36.36 48.47 -27.95
CA ASP A 245 -37.75 48.36 -27.52
C ASP A 245 -38.73 49.16 -28.41
N PRO A 246 -39.99 48.72 -28.54
CA PRO A 246 -40.99 49.41 -29.35
C PRO A 246 -41.61 50.61 -28.61
N VAL A 247 -41.75 51.71 -29.34
CA VAL A 247 -42.47 52.92 -28.92
C VAL A 247 -43.95 52.62 -28.84
N VAL A 248 -44.54 52.72 -27.64
CA VAL A 248 -45.99 52.69 -27.42
C VAL A 248 -46.55 54.08 -27.76
N GLY A 249 -47.30 54.15 -28.86
CA GLY A 249 -48.09 55.31 -29.26
C GLY A 249 -49.43 55.34 -28.54
N SER A 250 -49.75 56.54 -28.05
CA SER A 250 -51.02 57.04 -27.50
C SER A 250 -52.25 56.86 -28.38
#